data_AF-A0A8S9R6S1-F1
#
_entry.id   AF-A0A8S9R6S1-F1
#
_cell.length_a   1.000
_cell.length_b   1.000
_cell.length_c   1.000
_cell.angle_alpha   90.00
_cell.angle_beta   90.00
_cell.angle_gamma   90.00
#
_symmetry.space_group_name_H-M   'P 1'
#
loop_
_entity.id
_entity.type
_entity.pdbx_description
1 polymer ?
#
loop_
_entity_poly.entity_id
_entity_poly.type
_entity_poly.pdbx_seq_one_letter_code
_entity_poly.pdbx_strand_id
1 'polypeptide(L)'
;MKKLRSDILLKSSSVLGKNVTEFIAKLRSHGFRSVAKGPGELEFSHDEFSRGPLMKKKMMVKALSESIERFDAQLKALKSRLKAKKASLKVENLFQNLRI
;
A
#
# COMPACT_ATOMS: atom_id res chain seq x y z
N MET A 1 -9.85 20.20 14.59
CA MET A 1 -10.06 18.89 13.93
C MET A 1 -11.41 18.72 13.22
N LYS A 2 -12.54 19.24 13.72
CA LYS A 2 -13.86 19.05 13.08
C LYS A 2 -13.90 19.55 11.62
N LYS A 3 -13.40 20.77 11.33
CA LYS A 3 -13.34 21.34 9.97
C LYS A 3 -12.52 20.50 8.97
N LEU A 4 -11.39 19.91 9.38
CA LEU A 4 -10.57 19.06 8.50
C LEU A 4 -11.36 17.82 8.04
N ARG A 5 -12.10 17.19 8.96
CA ARG A 5 -12.93 16.02 8.68
C ARG A 5 -14.09 16.34 7.75
N SER A 6 -14.88 17.36 8.09
CA SER A 6 -16.13 17.68 7.38
C SER A 6 -15.89 18.38 6.04
N ASP A 7 -14.93 19.31 5.98
CA ASP A 7 -14.86 20.26 4.86
C ASP A 7 -13.85 19.84 3.80
N ILE A 8 -12.85 19.04 4.19
CA ILE A 8 -11.73 18.64 3.32
C ILE A 8 -11.76 17.13 3.08
N LEU A 9 -11.68 16.31 4.13
CA LEU A 9 -11.61 14.85 3.97
C LEU A 9 -12.88 14.27 3.34
N LEU A 10 -14.05 14.83 3.65
CA LEU A 10 -15.29 14.40 3.01
C LEU A 10 -15.29 14.67 1.49
N LYS A 11 -14.83 15.85 1.07
CA LYS A 11 -14.78 16.27 -0.34
C LYS A 11 -13.70 15.55 -1.15
N SER A 12 -12.64 15.10 -0.49
CA SER A 12 -11.50 14.43 -1.13
C SER A 12 -11.38 12.96 -0.72
N SER A 13 -12.49 12.36 -0.24
CA SER A 13 -12.45 11.05 0.41
C SER A 13 -11.96 9.91 -0.50
N SER A 14 -12.16 10.02 -1.81
CA SER A 14 -11.64 9.07 -2.81
C SER A 14 -10.12 9.04 -2.84
N VAL A 15 -9.46 10.17 -2.57
CA VAL A 15 -7.99 10.31 -2.65
C VAL A 15 -7.37 10.25 -1.27
N LEU A 16 -7.91 10.97 -0.29
CA LEU A 16 -7.31 11.21 1.03
C LEU A 16 -7.89 10.34 2.16
N GLY A 17 -8.92 9.52 1.90
CA GLY A 17 -9.57 8.68 2.92
C GLY A 17 -10.73 9.40 3.62
N LYS A 18 -11.60 8.62 4.27
CA LYS A 18 -12.87 9.09 4.85
C LYS A 18 -12.71 9.72 6.24
N ASN A 19 -11.59 9.47 6.91
CA ASN A 19 -11.32 9.96 8.25
C ASN A 19 -9.82 10.30 8.44
N VAL A 20 -9.50 11.00 9.54
CA VAL A 20 -8.13 11.46 9.83
C VAL A 20 -7.15 10.30 9.94
N THR A 21 -7.57 9.16 10.49
CA THR A 21 -6.70 7.99 10.65
C THR A 21 -6.31 7.41 9.30
N GLU A 22 -7.28 7.24 8.39
CA GLU A 22 -7.03 6.83 7.00
C GLU A 22 -6.15 7.83 6.26
N PHE A 23 -6.40 9.12 6.44
CA PHE A 23 -5.57 10.18 5.85
C PHE A 23 -4.10 10.10 6.30
N ILE A 24 -3.86 9.94 7.61
CA ILE A 24 -2.51 9.79 8.15
C ILE A 24 -1.86 8.50 7.67
N ALA A 25 -2.60 7.38 7.66
CA ALA A 25 -2.11 6.12 7.13
C ALA A 25 -1.70 6.25 5.65
N LYS A 26 -2.48 7.00 4.86
CA LYS A 26 -2.19 7.23 3.45
C LYS A 26 -0.96 8.11 3.26
N LEU A 27 -0.82 9.20 4.01
CA LEU A 27 0.40 10.00 4.04
C LEU A 27 1.64 9.15 4.32
N ARG A 28 1.58 8.28 5.34
CA ARG A 28 2.68 7.36 5.66
C ARG A 28 2.97 6.36 4.55
N SER A 29 1.93 5.82 3.91
CA SER A 29 2.09 4.90 2.76
C SER A 29 2.76 5.56 1.55
N HIS A 30 2.68 6.88 1.46
CA HIS A 30 3.37 7.70 0.46
C HIS A 30 4.72 8.24 0.96
N GLY A 31 5.25 7.78 2.09
CA GLY A 31 6.57 8.15 2.59
C GLY A 31 6.63 9.45 3.40
N PHE A 32 5.50 10.10 3.68
CA PHE A 32 5.50 11.31 4.51
C PHE A 32 5.83 10.98 5.97
N ARG A 33 6.69 11.78 6.57
CA ARG A 33 7.12 11.68 7.97
C ARG A 33 6.48 12.79 8.81
N SER A 34 6.04 12.45 10.02
CA SER A 34 5.54 13.46 10.96
C SER A 34 6.68 14.28 11.55
N VAL A 35 6.52 15.59 11.63
CA VAL A 35 7.47 16.52 12.24
C VAL A 35 6.87 17.03 13.55
N ALA A 36 7.61 16.86 14.64
CA ALA A 36 7.19 17.40 15.94
C ALA A 36 7.45 18.92 15.94
N LYS A 37 6.37 19.71 15.90
CA LYS A 37 6.43 21.18 16.00
C LYS A 37 5.84 21.75 17.29
N GLY A 38 4.95 21.02 17.94
CA GLY A 38 4.40 21.40 19.24
C GLY A 38 3.17 20.58 19.63
N PRO A 39 2.67 20.74 20.87
CA PRO A 39 1.46 20.08 21.32
C PRO A 39 0.26 20.50 20.46
N GLY A 40 -0.36 19.54 19.75
CA GLY A 40 -1.55 19.77 18.94
C GLY A 40 -1.31 20.18 17.49
N GLU A 41 -0.06 20.42 17.08
CA GLU A 41 0.29 20.65 15.67
C GLU A 41 0.64 19.35 14.94
N LEU A 42 0.01 19.16 13.78
CA LEU A 42 0.24 18.05 12.87
C LEU A 42 0.97 18.58 11.64
N GLU A 43 2.29 18.42 11.61
CA GLU A 43 3.12 18.74 10.46
C GLU A 43 3.67 17.47 9.83
N PHE A 44 3.67 17.44 8.49
CA PHE A 44 4.18 16.32 7.70
C PHE A 44 5.19 16.84 6.69
N SER A 45 6.32 16.15 6.59
CA SER A 45 7.39 16.43 5.63
C SER A 45 7.62 15.23 4.72
N HIS A 46 8.07 15.51 3.50
CA HIS A 46 8.55 14.50 2.57
C HIS A 46 9.61 15.15 1.68
N ASP A 47 10.74 14.46 1.50
CA ASP A 47 11.93 15.03 0.83
C ASP A 47 11.62 15.46 -0.62
N GLU A 48 10.68 14.75 -1.26
CA GLU A 48 10.20 15.05 -2.62
C GLU A 48 8.85 15.79 -2.68
N PHE A 49 8.39 16.38 -1.58
CA PHE A 49 7.16 17.18 -1.57
C PHE A 49 7.49 18.63 -1.16
N SER A 50 7.76 19.47 -2.15
CA SER A 50 7.89 20.92 -1.97
C SER A 50 6.83 21.66 -2.79
N ARG A 51 6.58 22.93 -2.46
CA ARG A 51 5.58 23.77 -3.14
C ARG A 51 6.04 24.07 -4.57
N GLY A 52 5.73 23.19 -5.53
CA GLY A 52 6.04 23.40 -6.94
C GLY A 52 5.24 22.48 -7.90
N PRO A 53 5.02 22.86 -9.18
CA PRO A 53 4.16 22.13 -10.11
C PRO A 53 4.68 20.75 -10.54
N LEU A 54 5.98 20.48 -10.42
CA LEU A 54 6.65 19.37 -11.10
C LEU A 54 6.61 18.03 -10.33
N MET A 55 6.32 18.04 -9.04
CA MET A 55 6.63 16.90 -8.16
C MET A 55 5.51 15.86 -8.01
N LYS A 56 4.23 16.22 -8.22
CA LYS A 56 3.11 15.26 -8.19
C LYS A 56 3.34 14.08 -9.15
N LYS A 57 4.02 14.33 -10.28
CA LYS A 57 4.31 13.33 -11.33
C LYS A 57 5.38 12.33 -10.89
N LYS A 58 6.47 12.78 -10.23
CA LYS A 58 7.54 11.88 -9.72
C LYS A 58 7.04 10.94 -8.63
N MET A 59 6.18 11.44 -7.74
CA MET A 59 5.62 10.65 -6.64
C MET A 59 4.71 9.52 -7.14
N MET A 60 3.86 9.79 -8.14
CA MET A 60 3.03 8.76 -8.76
C MET A 60 3.87 7.64 -9.41
N VAL A 61 5.00 8.00 -10.02
CA VAL A 61 5.87 7.02 -10.70
C VAL A 61 6.55 6.08 -9.71
N LYS A 62 7.07 6.59 -8.58
CA LYS A 62 7.68 5.75 -7.53
C LYS A 62 6.66 4.85 -6.82
N ALA A 63 5.49 5.40 -6.48
CA ALA A 63 4.44 4.60 -5.84
C ALA A 63 3.94 3.47 -6.77
N LEU A 64 3.90 3.74 -8.09
CA LEU A 64 3.56 2.73 -9.08
C LEU A 64 4.66 1.65 -9.20
N SER A 65 5.94 2.03 -9.22
CA SER A 65 7.05 1.06 -9.31
C SER A 65 7.10 0.13 -8.10
N GLU A 66 6.98 0.66 -6.89
CA GLU A 66 6.97 -0.15 -5.66
C GLU A 66 5.75 -1.09 -5.61
N SER A 67 4.60 -0.65 -6.11
CA SER A 67 3.40 -1.49 -6.23
C SER A 67 3.64 -2.65 -7.20
N ILE A 68 4.22 -2.37 -8.38
CA ILE A 68 4.53 -3.39 -9.39
C ILE A 68 5.50 -4.45 -8.83
N GLU A 69 6.55 -4.02 -8.11
CA GLU A 69 7.51 -4.95 -7.50
C GLU A 69 6.86 -5.88 -6.46
N ARG A 70 5.97 -5.34 -5.61
CA ARG A 70 5.22 -6.15 -4.63
C ARG A 70 4.27 -7.13 -5.32
N PHE A 71 3.59 -6.71 -6.38
CA PHE A 71 2.73 -7.60 -7.16
C PHE A 71 3.52 -8.73 -7.83
N ASP A 72 4.71 -8.44 -8.37
CA ASP A 72 5.56 -9.47 -8.98
C ASP A 72 6.05 -10.50 -7.94
N ALA A 73 6.42 -10.05 -6.75
CA ALA A 73 6.78 -10.94 -5.64
C ALA A 73 5.61 -11.85 -5.21
N GLN A 74 4.39 -11.31 -5.12
CA GLN A 74 3.19 -12.08 -4.80
C GLN A 74 2.85 -13.09 -5.90
N LEU A 75 2.98 -12.72 -7.18
CA LEU A 75 2.79 -13.62 -8.30
C LEU A 75 3.77 -14.79 -8.28
N LYS A 76 5.05 -14.53 -7.98
CA LYS A 76 6.07 -15.58 -7.83
C LYS A 76 5.74 -16.54 -6.68
N ALA A 77 5.34 -16.01 -5.52
CA ALA A 77 4.93 -16.81 -4.36
C ALA A 77 3.67 -17.65 -4.65
N LEU A 78 2.70 -17.09 -5.38
CA LEU A 78 1.50 -17.83 -5.77
C LEU A 78 1.83 -18.96 -6.74
N LYS A 79 2.72 -18.69 -7.71
CA LYS A 79 3.16 -19.66 -8.71
C LYS A 79 3.89 -20.83 -8.05
N SER A 80 4.79 -20.57 -7.09
CA SER A 80 5.49 -21.64 -6.35
C SER A 80 4.52 -22.48 -5.53
N ARG A 81 3.57 -21.85 -4.83
CA ARG A 81 2.53 -22.54 -4.06
C ARG A 81 1.64 -23.43 -4.94
N LEU A 82 1.29 -22.96 -6.14
CA LEU A 82 0.52 -23.76 -7.11
C LEU A 82 1.29 -24.99 -7.57
N LYS A 83 2.59 -24.85 -7.85
CA LYS A 83 3.46 -25.98 -8.23
C LYS A 83 3.57 -27.00 -7.11
N ALA A 84 3.74 -26.56 -5.86
CA ALA A 84 3.76 -27.43 -4.69
C ALA A 84 2.45 -28.19 -4.50
N LYS A 85 1.30 -27.51 -4.60
CA LYS A 85 -0.02 -28.18 -4.55
C LYS A 85 -0.20 -29.20 -5.67
N LYS A 86 0.24 -28.88 -6.91
CA LYS A 86 0.18 -29.82 -8.03
C LYS A 86 1.04 -31.05 -7.79
N ALA A 87 2.23 -30.90 -7.19
CA ALA A 87 3.08 -32.03 -6.82
C ALA A 87 2.43 -32.88 -5.73
N SER A 88 1.91 -32.25 -4.67
CA SER A 88 1.19 -32.95 -3.59
C SER A 88 -0.01 -33.74 -4.10
N LEU A 89 -0.80 -33.17 -5.03
CA LEU A 89 -1.95 -33.86 -5.62
C LEU A 89 -1.52 -35.10 -6.43
N LYS A 90 -0.40 -35.00 -7.18
CA LYS A 90 0.15 -36.15 -7.92
C LYS A 90 0.60 -37.26 -6.98
N VAL A 91 1.25 -36.90 -5.87
CA VAL A 91 1.70 -37.85 -4.85
C VAL A 91 0.49 -38.55 -4.21
N GLU A 92 -0.52 -37.79 -3.79
CA GLU A 92 -1.77 -38.34 -3.25
C GLU A 92 -2.45 -39.28 -4.25
N ASN A 93 -2.57 -38.87 -5.51
CA ASN A 93 -3.17 -39.71 -6.55
C ASN A 93 -2.39 -41.02 -6.75
N LEU A 94 -1.05 -40.97 -6.67
CA LEU A 94 -0.22 -42.18 -6.76
C LEU A 94 -0.45 -43.11 -5.57
N PHE A 95 -0.54 -42.59 -4.34
CA PHE A 95 -0.89 -43.39 -3.16
C PHE A 95 -2.26 -44.05 -3.31
N GLN A 96 -3.28 -43.31 -3.76
CA GLN A 96 -4.62 -43.86 -3.99
C GLN A 96 -4.63 -44.97 -5.06
N ASN A 97 -3.87 -44.83 -6.14
CA ASN A 97 -3.78 -45.85 -7.20
C ASN A 97 -3.00 -47.10 -6.76
N LEU A 98 -2.01 -46.96 -5.88
CA LEU A 98 -1.25 -48.08 -5.30
C LEU A 98 -1.99 -48.76 -4.13
N ARG A 99 -3.01 -48.08 -3.59
CA ARG A 99 -3.91 -48.52 -2.51
C ARG A 99 -3.18 -49.13 -1.31
N ILE A 100 -2.20 -48.38 -0.82
CA ILE A 100 -1.65 -48.43 0.54
C ILE A 100 -2.20 -47.22 1.30
#